data_AF-A0AAV2B525-F1
#
_entry.id   AF-A0AAV2B525-F1
#
_cell.length_a   1.000
_cell.length_b   1.000
_cell.length_c   1.000
_cell.angle_alpha   90.00
_cell.angle_beta   90.00
_cell.angle_gamma   90.00
#
_symmetry.space_group_name_H-M   'P 1'
#
loop_
_entity.id
_entity.type
_entity.pdbx_description
1 polymer ?
#
loop_
_entity_poly.entity_id
_entity_poly.type
_entity_poly.pdbx_seq_one_letter_code
_entity_poly.pdbx_strand_id
1 'polypeptide(L)'
;MPKAYANLGDNLPSILADNITGTIFRAECQVLRSLSHWSGGISVTECSIQNAYIGIIQESKHFLYIENQFFVTQPSGENNIFNGIADALYNRILKAHRSKTSFHVFVVIPLLPAFEGELGTGTGTCIQAVSYWNYKSICRGHTSLYERLSRHMEDPSQYISFCGLRTHGVLNYKLVTELIYVHSKMLIADDQVAIIGSANINDRSMLGRRDSEIAVVVRDTHFLEKEEGRLHEAGRFCYSLRNAIFREHLGLMKSSKFNAELRDPSSPKFFKDLWAKTAINNTEVYEEVFRCIPSDKAHTFRELKVFQSVPNLASTNPEEATKKLKEICGYLVLFPFFFLCDEKLAPTLSTKERYLPVSVWT
;
A
#
# COMPACT_ATOMS: atom_id res chain seq x y z
N MET A 1 22.03 4.31 5.84
CA MET A 1 21.04 3.21 5.91
C MET A 1 20.55 3.04 7.34
N PRO A 2 19.31 2.58 7.59
CA PRO A 2 18.83 2.27 8.94
C PRO A 2 19.75 1.27 9.66
N LYS A 3 19.83 1.33 11.01
CA LYS A 3 20.71 0.46 11.81
C LYS A 3 20.51 -1.04 11.57
N ALA A 4 19.31 -1.47 11.17
CA ALA A 4 19.02 -2.85 10.77
C ALA A 4 19.83 -3.34 9.55
N TYR A 5 20.35 -2.42 8.74
CA TYR A 5 21.15 -2.73 7.55
C TYR A 5 22.66 -2.49 7.75
N ALA A 6 23.08 -2.03 8.95
CA ALA A 6 24.49 -1.74 9.22
C ALA A 6 25.36 -3.02 9.24
N ASN A 7 24.77 -4.17 9.60
CA ASN A 7 25.45 -5.45 9.66
C ASN A 7 25.28 -6.30 8.38
N LEU A 8 24.63 -5.77 7.34
CA LEU A 8 24.46 -6.53 6.10
C LEU A 8 25.74 -6.59 5.26
N GLY A 9 26.76 -5.75 5.50
CA GLY A 9 28.04 -5.82 4.76
C GLY A 9 27.85 -6.03 3.25
N ASP A 10 28.68 -6.88 2.66
CA ASP A 10 28.55 -7.37 1.27
C ASP A 10 27.45 -8.43 1.08
N ASN A 11 26.67 -8.76 2.12
CA ASN A 11 25.52 -9.68 2.06
C ASN A 11 24.21 -8.97 1.70
N LEU A 12 24.27 -7.78 1.09
CA LEU A 12 23.17 -7.35 0.23
C LEU A 12 22.99 -8.44 -0.84
N PRO A 13 21.77 -8.96 -1.08
CA PRO A 13 21.55 -9.86 -2.20
C PRO A 13 22.18 -9.24 -3.45
N SER A 14 23.05 -9.97 -4.16
CA SER A 14 23.71 -9.49 -5.40
C SER A 14 22.70 -8.94 -6.43
N ILE A 15 21.45 -9.36 -6.29
CA ILE A 15 20.26 -8.92 -7.01
C ILE A 15 19.86 -7.45 -6.80
N LEU A 16 20.21 -6.80 -5.68
CA LEU A 16 20.08 -5.35 -5.53
C LEU A 16 21.27 -4.62 -6.19
N ALA A 17 22.42 -5.28 -6.29
CA ALA A 17 23.64 -4.72 -6.87
C ALA A 17 23.53 -4.49 -8.39
N ASP A 18 22.67 -5.24 -9.08
CA ASP A 18 22.48 -5.09 -10.53
C ASP A 18 21.44 -4.00 -10.89
N ASN A 19 21.60 -2.74 -10.43
CA ASN A 19 21.35 -1.49 -11.21
C ASN A 19 20.83 -0.25 -10.45
N ILE A 20 20.48 -0.28 -9.16
CA ILE A 20 19.87 0.92 -8.50
C ILE A 20 20.58 1.32 -7.21
N THR A 21 21.01 0.37 -6.38
CA THR A 21 21.74 0.70 -5.14
C THR A 21 23.09 1.33 -5.47
N GLY A 22 23.26 2.61 -5.11
CA GLY A 22 24.46 3.38 -5.39
C GLY A 22 24.41 4.23 -6.67
N THR A 23 23.36 4.10 -7.49
CA THR A 23 23.17 4.94 -8.68
C THR A 23 22.65 6.32 -8.28
N ILE A 24 23.37 7.38 -8.65
CA ILE A 24 22.95 8.77 -8.42
C ILE A 24 22.26 9.29 -9.68
N PHE A 25 21.06 9.81 -9.51
CA PHE A 25 20.28 10.42 -10.59
C PHE A 25 20.23 11.94 -10.43
N ARG A 26 20.28 12.66 -11.55
CA ARG A 26 20.04 14.11 -11.56
C ARG A 26 18.55 14.38 -11.67
N ALA A 27 17.99 14.99 -10.63
CA ALA A 27 16.57 15.33 -10.53
C ALA A 27 16.41 16.70 -9.86
N GLU A 28 15.24 17.31 -10.04
CA GLU A 28 14.81 18.44 -9.21
C GLU A 28 14.24 17.89 -7.91
N CYS A 29 14.75 18.37 -6.78
CA CYS A 29 14.32 17.93 -5.46
C CYS A 29 13.78 19.10 -4.65
N GLN A 30 12.57 18.97 -4.12
CA GLN A 30 11.96 19.95 -3.23
C GLN A 30 11.65 19.30 -1.88
N VAL A 31 12.25 19.83 -0.81
CA VAL A 31 11.94 19.39 0.57
C VAL A 31 10.58 19.95 0.97
N LEU A 32 9.79 19.10 1.62
CA LEU A 32 8.46 19.38 2.14
C LEU A 32 8.39 19.01 3.62
N ARG A 33 7.45 19.60 4.35
CA ARG A 33 7.23 19.29 5.76
C ARG A 33 5.77 19.45 6.18
N SER A 34 5.43 18.71 7.22
CA SER A 34 4.29 18.99 8.09
C SER A 34 4.85 19.55 9.37
N LEU A 35 4.57 20.82 9.68
CA LEU A 35 5.18 21.51 10.82
C LEU A 35 4.26 22.62 11.33
N SER A 36 4.27 22.89 12.63
CA SER A 36 3.50 23.98 13.22
C SER A 36 4.24 24.61 14.39
N HIS A 37 3.59 25.54 15.10
CA HIS A 37 4.20 26.26 16.21
C HIS A 37 4.77 25.34 17.29
N TRP A 38 4.03 24.31 17.70
CA TRP A 38 4.45 23.43 18.80
C TRP A 38 5.64 22.53 18.43
N SER A 39 5.74 22.11 17.17
CA SER A 39 6.74 21.14 16.72
C SER A 39 7.96 21.78 16.06
N GLY A 40 7.85 23.02 15.56
CA GLY A 40 8.95 23.69 14.87
C GLY A 40 8.99 25.21 15.00
N GLY A 41 8.19 25.81 15.89
CA GLY A 41 8.26 27.25 16.21
C GLY A 41 7.77 28.21 15.13
N ILE A 42 7.18 27.70 14.03
CA ILE A 42 6.68 28.55 12.95
C ILE A 42 5.31 29.17 13.28
N SER A 43 5.07 30.40 12.82
CA SER A 43 3.83 31.14 13.10
C SER A 43 2.64 30.67 12.28
N VAL A 44 2.89 30.15 11.07
CA VAL A 44 1.87 29.61 10.16
C VAL A 44 2.14 28.11 9.99
N THR A 45 1.14 27.28 10.30
CA THR A 45 1.23 25.83 10.08
C THR A 45 1.50 25.53 8.61
N GLU A 46 2.51 24.69 8.36
CA GLU A 46 2.85 24.20 7.05
C GLU A 46 2.34 22.78 6.84
N CYS A 47 1.65 22.56 5.73
CA CYS A 47 1.15 21.27 5.26
C CYS A 47 1.60 21.00 3.80
N SER A 48 2.84 21.37 3.47
CA SER A 48 3.37 21.29 2.11
C SER A 48 3.42 19.86 1.57
N ILE A 49 3.56 18.86 2.45
CA ILE A 49 3.45 17.43 2.09
C ILE A 49 2.06 17.11 1.52
N GLN A 50 0.99 17.47 2.24
CA GLN A 50 -0.38 17.21 1.79
C GLN A 50 -0.66 17.91 0.46
N ASN A 51 -0.24 19.18 0.35
CA ASN A 51 -0.46 19.96 -0.86
C ASN A 51 0.23 19.31 -2.07
N ALA A 52 1.45 18.81 -1.91
CA ALA A 52 2.16 18.10 -2.96
C ALA A 52 1.50 16.77 -3.33
N TYR A 53 1.07 15.97 -2.35
CA TYR A 53 0.32 14.73 -2.60
C TYR A 53 -0.95 15.00 -3.42
N ILE A 54 -1.76 15.98 -3.02
CA ILE A 54 -3.01 16.35 -3.72
C ILE A 54 -2.69 16.82 -5.15
N GLY A 55 -1.73 17.73 -5.31
CA GLY A 55 -1.35 18.28 -6.61
C GLY A 55 -0.88 17.18 -7.57
N ILE A 56 0.03 16.31 -7.13
CA ILE A 56 0.55 15.22 -7.94
C ILE A 56 -0.55 14.23 -8.34
N ILE A 57 -1.46 13.88 -7.43
CA ILE A 57 -2.61 13.01 -7.74
C ILE A 57 -3.48 13.66 -8.83
N GLN A 58 -3.82 14.95 -8.68
CA GLN A 58 -4.69 15.67 -9.62
C GLN A 58 -4.07 15.85 -11.00
N GLU A 59 -2.75 16.05 -11.06
CA GLU A 59 -1.99 16.30 -12.30
C GLU A 59 -1.57 15.01 -13.03
N SER A 60 -1.56 13.86 -12.34
CA SER A 60 -1.19 12.56 -12.93
C SER A 60 -2.01 12.22 -14.18
N LYS A 61 -1.45 11.44 -15.10
CA LYS A 61 -2.03 11.15 -16.42
C LYS A 61 -2.25 9.67 -16.67
N HIS A 62 -1.35 8.82 -16.21
CA HIS A 62 -1.24 7.42 -16.60
C HIS A 62 -1.39 6.46 -15.42
N PHE A 63 -0.67 6.69 -14.32
CA PHE A 63 -0.81 5.86 -13.15
C PHE A 63 -0.31 6.52 -11.87
N LEU A 64 -0.74 5.96 -10.74
CA LEU A 64 -0.21 6.25 -9.42
C LEU A 64 0.23 4.95 -8.76
N TYR A 65 1.42 4.91 -8.19
CA TYR A 65 1.84 3.87 -7.27
C TYR A 65 2.00 4.48 -5.87
N ILE A 66 1.31 3.92 -4.89
CA ILE A 66 1.29 4.39 -3.51
C ILE A 66 1.69 3.23 -2.62
N GLU A 67 2.71 3.43 -1.80
CA GLU A 67 3.12 2.50 -0.76
C GLU A 67 3.11 3.24 0.58
N ASN A 68 2.18 2.89 1.47
CA ASN A 68 1.98 3.62 2.72
C ASN A 68 1.62 2.71 3.89
N GLN A 69 2.05 3.05 5.09
CA GLN A 69 1.71 2.29 6.31
C GLN A 69 0.23 2.44 6.70
N PHE A 70 -0.38 3.58 6.40
CA PHE A 70 -1.78 3.85 6.70
C PHE A 70 -2.49 4.39 5.47
N PHE A 71 -3.79 4.14 5.38
CA PHE A 71 -4.67 4.71 4.37
C PHE A 71 -5.95 5.21 5.04
N VAL A 72 -5.81 6.25 5.87
CA VAL A 72 -6.89 6.88 6.63
C VAL A 72 -7.22 8.23 5.99
N THR A 73 -8.22 8.22 5.11
CA THR A 73 -8.64 9.39 4.34
C THR A 73 -10.12 9.28 3.95
N GLN A 74 -10.82 10.41 3.92
CA GLN A 74 -12.24 10.50 3.61
C GLN A 74 -12.51 11.85 2.92
N PRO A 75 -13.72 12.10 2.35
CA PRO A 75 -14.07 13.44 1.92
C PRO A 75 -13.73 14.47 3.01
N SER A 76 -13.05 15.56 2.66
CA SER A 76 -12.53 16.48 3.69
C SER A 76 -13.67 17.03 4.58
N GLY A 77 -13.54 16.85 5.88
CA GLY A 77 -14.54 17.19 6.91
C GLY A 77 -15.42 16.02 7.35
N GLU A 78 -15.50 14.94 6.58
CA GLU A 78 -16.30 13.75 6.90
C GLU A 78 -15.69 12.99 8.09
N ASN A 79 -16.52 12.61 9.08
CA ASN A 79 -16.09 11.91 10.30
C ASN A 79 -14.91 12.58 11.05
N ASN A 80 -14.74 13.90 10.92
CA ASN A 80 -13.60 14.67 11.44
C ASN A 80 -12.23 14.28 10.83
N ILE A 81 -12.22 13.71 9.63
CA ILE A 81 -11.02 13.52 8.81
C ILE A 81 -10.94 14.68 7.82
N PHE A 82 -9.81 15.38 7.76
CA PHE A 82 -9.69 16.62 6.99
C PHE A 82 -8.70 16.54 5.82
N ASN A 83 -7.83 15.53 5.78
CA ASN A 83 -6.90 15.39 4.67
C ASN A 83 -7.63 15.14 3.33
N GLY A 84 -7.19 15.81 2.27
CA GLY A 84 -7.87 15.83 0.97
C GLY A 84 -7.50 14.69 0.01
N ILE A 85 -6.81 13.64 0.48
CA ILE A 85 -6.26 12.58 -0.38
C ILE A 85 -7.38 11.75 -1.03
N ALA A 86 -8.43 11.39 -0.27
CA ALA A 86 -9.57 10.64 -0.80
C ALA A 86 -10.27 11.39 -1.94
N ASP A 87 -10.49 12.70 -1.77
CA ASP A 87 -11.11 13.53 -2.81
C ASP A 87 -10.22 13.68 -4.03
N ALA A 88 -8.91 13.83 -3.85
CA ALA A 88 -7.97 13.87 -4.96
C ALA A 88 -8.02 12.57 -5.79
N LEU A 89 -7.94 11.41 -5.13
CA LEU A 89 -8.01 10.09 -5.78
C LEU A 89 -9.36 9.87 -6.46
N TYR A 90 -10.46 10.11 -5.76
CA TYR A 90 -11.81 9.99 -6.30
C TYR A 90 -12.00 10.83 -7.55
N ASN A 91 -11.67 12.11 -7.50
CA ASN A 91 -11.83 13.02 -8.64
C ASN A 91 -10.94 12.61 -9.81
N ARG A 92 -9.71 12.16 -9.53
CA ARG A 92 -8.77 11.74 -10.58
C ARG A 92 -9.22 10.47 -11.29
N ILE A 93 -9.67 9.46 -10.55
CA ILE A 93 -10.20 8.21 -11.12
C ILE A 93 -11.49 8.50 -11.91
N LEU A 94 -12.40 9.31 -11.35
CA LEU A 94 -13.65 9.68 -12.02
C LEU A 94 -13.41 10.45 -13.33
N LYS A 95 -12.39 11.31 -13.37
CA LYS A 95 -11.93 11.99 -14.60
C LYS A 95 -11.48 10.97 -15.65
N ALA A 96 -10.66 9.99 -15.28
CA ALA A 96 -10.24 8.94 -16.21
C ALA A 96 -11.41 8.11 -16.73
N HIS A 97 -12.34 7.75 -15.85
CA HIS A 97 -13.53 7.00 -16.21
C HIS A 97 -14.40 7.75 -17.23
N ARG A 98 -14.70 9.04 -16.96
CA ARG A 98 -15.49 9.89 -17.86
C ARG A 98 -14.81 10.10 -19.21
N SER A 99 -13.48 10.25 -19.22
CA SER A 99 -12.70 10.44 -20.44
C SER A 99 -12.32 9.13 -21.14
N LYS A 100 -12.69 7.96 -20.60
CA LYS A 100 -12.31 6.64 -21.11
C LYS A 100 -10.80 6.47 -21.35
N THR A 101 -9.98 7.08 -20.49
CA THR A 101 -8.52 6.99 -20.58
C THR A 101 -7.98 5.86 -19.70
N SER A 102 -6.93 5.17 -20.15
CA SER A 102 -6.22 4.21 -19.32
C SER A 102 -5.57 4.94 -18.14
N PHE A 103 -5.99 4.59 -16.92
CA PHE A 103 -5.44 5.15 -15.69
C PHE A 103 -5.56 4.13 -14.57
N HIS A 104 -4.45 3.83 -13.89
CA HIS A 104 -4.42 2.81 -12.84
C HIS A 104 -3.77 3.34 -11.56
N VAL A 105 -4.35 2.98 -10.42
CA VAL A 105 -3.85 3.32 -9.09
C VAL A 105 -3.50 2.03 -8.37
N PHE A 106 -2.24 1.89 -7.98
CA PHE A 106 -1.72 0.77 -7.23
C PHE A 106 -1.51 1.23 -5.79
N VAL A 107 -2.16 0.59 -4.83
CA VAL A 107 -2.03 0.92 -3.41
C VAL A 107 -1.54 -0.30 -2.66
N VAL A 108 -0.35 -0.21 -2.06
CA VAL A 108 0.25 -1.26 -1.24
C VAL A 108 0.30 -0.77 0.21
N ILE A 109 -0.38 -1.50 1.10
CA ILE A 109 -0.49 -1.19 2.54
C ILE A 109 -0.28 -2.45 3.37
N PRO A 110 0.04 -2.35 4.68
CA PRO A 110 0.12 -3.52 5.54
C PRO A 110 -1.21 -4.29 5.55
N LEU A 111 -1.14 -5.62 5.48
CA LEU A 111 -2.32 -6.46 5.64
C LEU A 111 -2.98 -6.25 7.00
N LEU A 112 -2.18 -6.07 8.05
CA LEU A 112 -2.63 -5.70 9.39
C LEU A 112 -1.75 -4.58 9.96
N PRO A 113 -2.32 -3.67 10.77
CA PRO A 113 -1.55 -2.71 11.55
C PRO A 113 -0.58 -3.40 12.52
N ALA A 114 0.66 -2.91 12.65
CA ALA A 114 1.66 -3.45 13.58
C ALA A 114 1.49 -2.84 14.97
N PHE A 115 0.53 -3.38 15.73
CA PHE A 115 0.39 -3.13 17.16
C PHE A 115 0.45 -4.46 17.91
N GLU A 116 0.91 -4.42 19.16
CA GLU A 116 0.85 -5.59 20.03
C GLU A 116 -0.61 -5.95 20.32
N GLY A 117 -0.88 -7.25 20.36
CA GLY A 117 -2.19 -7.80 20.71
C GLY A 117 -2.75 -8.77 19.68
N GLU A 118 -3.80 -9.48 20.08
CA GLU A 118 -4.47 -10.47 19.25
C GLU A 118 -5.83 -9.93 18.78
N LEU A 119 -6.08 -10.00 17.47
CA LEU A 119 -7.34 -9.60 16.86
C LEU A 119 -8.53 -10.34 17.47
N GLY A 120 -9.52 -9.58 17.94
CA GLY A 120 -10.73 -10.14 18.56
C GLY A 120 -10.61 -10.38 20.06
N THR A 121 -9.46 -10.04 20.65
CA THR A 121 -9.27 -10.00 22.10
C THR A 121 -9.23 -8.55 22.59
N GLY A 122 -9.33 -8.35 23.92
CA GLY A 122 -9.18 -7.04 24.54
C GLY A 122 -7.79 -6.42 24.37
N THR A 123 -6.79 -7.18 23.90
CA THR A 123 -5.44 -6.67 23.62
C THR A 123 -5.28 -6.13 22.20
N GLY A 124 -6.17 -6.51 21.26
CA GLY A 124 -6.10 -6.11 19.85
C GLY A 124 -6.91 -4.86 19.49
N THR A 125 -7.32 -4.06 20.48
CA THR A 125 -8.17 -2.87 20.28
C THR A 125 -7.54 -1.83 19.36
N CYS A 126 -6.23 -1.59 19.45
CA CYS A 126 -5.50 -0.69 18.54
C CYS A 126 -5.52 -1.20 17.09
N ILE A 127 -5.33 -2.51 16.90
CA ILE A 127 -5.39 -3.14 15.57
C ILE A 127 -6.80 -2.97 14.99
N GLN A 128 -7.84 -3.22 15.79
CA GLN A 128 -9.24 -3.02 15.37
C GLN A 128 -9.54 -1.56 15.00
N ALA A 129 -9.10 -0.61 15.82
CA ALA A 129 -9.37 0.82 15.60
C ALA A 129 -8.71 1.33 14.31
N VAL A 130 -7.45 0.96 14.06
CA VAL A 130 -6.76 1.36 12.82
C VAL A 130 -7.35 0.64 11.61
N SER A 131 -7.62 -0.67 11.71
CA SER A 131 -8.27 -1.43 10.65
C SER A 131 -9.64 -0.84 10.30
N TYR A 132 -10.42 -0.42 11.31
CA TYR A 132 -11.69 0.28 11.10
C TYR A 132 -11.53 1.50 10.19
N TRP A 133 -10.55 2.38 10.48
CA TRP A 133 -10.35 3.59 9.69
C TRP A 133 -9.78 3.33 8.30
N ASN A 134 -8.88 2.36 8.15
CA ASN A 134 -8.42 1.91 6.82
C ASN A 134 -9.62 1.40 5.99
N TYR A 135 -10.42 0.49 6.54
CA TYR A 135 -11.60 -0.03 5.84
C TYR A 135 -12.63 1.05 5.53
N LYS A 136 -12.89 1.98 6.45
CA LYS A 136 -13.83 3.09 6.23
C LYS A 136 -13.38 4.06 5.14
N SER A 137 -12.07 4.15 4.92
CA SER A 137 -11.47 4.95 3.86
C SER A 137 -11.54 4.23 2.51
N ILE A 138 -11.30 2.92 2.51
CA ILE A 138 -11.22 2.09 1.30
C ILE A 138 -12.60 1.69 0.81
N CYS A 139 -13.34 0.87 1.57
CA CYS A 139 -14.51 0.13 1.07
C CYS A 139 -15.73 0.06 2.01
N ARG A 140 -15.67 0.58 3.24
CA ARG A 140 -16.78 0.48 4.21
C ARG A 140 -17.50 1.80 4.43
N GLY A 141 -18.78 1.82 4.07
CA GLY A 141 -19.68 2.95 4.28
C GLY A 141 -19.73 3.90 3.08
N HIS A 142 -20.81 4.70 3.04
CA HIS A 142 -21.19 5.51 1.88
C HIS A 142 -20.16 6.59 1.49
N THR A 143 -19.20 6.90 2.35
CA THR A 143 -18.14 7.90 2.10
C THR A 143 -16.79 7.28 1.76
N SER A 144 -16.68 5.94 1.79
CA SER A 144 -15.47 5.24 1.36
C SER A 144 -15.19 5.43 -0.14
N LEU A 145 -13.92 5.28 -0.53
CA LEU A 145 -13.49 5.50 -1.91
C LEU A 145 -14.21 4.58 -2.89
N TYR A 146 -14.29 3.27 -2.60
CA TYR A 146 -14.99 2.30 -3.45
C TYR A 146 -16.47 2.63 -3.59
N GLU A 147 -17.20 2.82 -2.49
CA GLU A 147 -18.63 3.13 -2.53
C GLU A 147 -18.95 4.42 -3.29
N ARG A 148 -18.09 5.43 -3.18
CA ARG A 148 -18.22 6.67 -3.95
C ARG A 148 -18.00 6.44 -5.45
N LEU A 149 -17.00 5.65 -5.82
CA LEU A 149 -16.70 5.31 -7.22
C LEU A 149 -17.81 4.46 -7.84
N SER A 150 -18.32 3.46 -7.11
CA SER A 150 -19.39 2.55 -7.56
C SER A 150 -20.70 3.24 -7.94
N ARG A 151 -20.91 4.49 -7.52
CA ARG A 151 -22.06 5.32 -7.96
C ARG A 151 -21.97 5.78 -9.40
N HIS A 152 -20.77 5.75 -9.98
CA HIS A 152 -20.50 6.27 -11.32
C HIS A 152 -19.89 5.23 -12.26
N MET A 153 -19.38 4.12 -11.74
CA MET A 153 -18.82 3.02 -12.52
C MET A 153 -19.23 1.68 -11.92
N GLU A 154 -19.37 0.66 -12.78
CA GLU A 154 -19.78 -0.69 -12.35
C GLU A 154 -18.71 -1.37 -11.49
N ASP A 155 -17.43 -1.22 -11.87
CA ASP A 155 -16.32 -1.91 -11.22
C ASP A 155 -15.14 -0.96 -11.00
N PRO A 156 -15.00 -0.37 -9.80
CA PRO A 156 -13.85 0.45 -9.44
C PRO A 156 -12.52 -0.30 -9.48
N SER A 157 -12.51 -1.64 -9.37
CA SER A 157 -11.28 -2.44 -9.39
C SER A 157 -10.52 -2.36 -10.72
N GLN A 158 -11.18 -1.90 -11.79
CA GLN A 158 -10.55 -1.61 -13.08
C GLN A 158 -9.59 -0.42 -13.05
N TYR A 159 -9.74 0.48 -12.06
CA TYR A 159 -8.95 1.69 -11.92
C TYR A 159 -8.04 1.68 -10.69
N ILE A 160 -8.42 0.99 -9.62
CA ILE A 160 -7.65 0.98 -8.37
C ILE A 160 -7.53 -0.43 -7.79
N SER A 161 -6.31 -0.78 -7.39
CA SER A 161 -5.98 -2.07 -6.76
C SER A 161 -5.36 -1.82 -5.38
N PHE A 162 -5.92 -2.47 -4.37
CA PHE A 162 -5.36 -2.51 -3.01
C PHE A 162 -4.73 -3.87 -2.76
N CYS A 163 -3.45 -3.86 -2.39
CA CYS A 163 -2.66 -5.05 -2.12
C CYS A 163 -1.91 -4.91 -0.79
N GLY A 164 -1.49 -6.05 -0.26
CA GLY A 164 -0.49 -6.14 0.79
C GLY A 164 0.67 -7.02 0.34
N LEU A 165 1.60 -7.28 1.26
CA LEU A 165 2.77 -8.11 1.02
C LEU A 165 2.83 -9.26 2.03
N ARG A 166 3.17 -10.46 1.56
CA ARG A 166 3.30 -11.67 2.38
C ARG A 166 4.44 -12.56 1.88
N THR A 167 5.13 -13.20 2.82
CA THR A 167 6.18 -14.17 2.53
C THR A 167 5.99 -15.46 3.34
N HIS A 168 6.81 -16.45 3.05
CA HIS A 168 6.89 -17.70 3.77
C HIS A 168 8.33 -18.18 3.92
N GLY A 169 8.53 -19.12 4.84
CA GLY A 169 9.82 -19.73 5.08
C GLY A 169 9.68 -21.02 5.89
N VAL A 170 10.81 -21.57 6.29
CA VAL A 170 10.88 -22.73 7.17
C VAL A 170 11.51 -22.29 8.49
N LEU A 171 10.78 -22.48 9.59
CA LEU A 171 11.26 -22.23 10.95
C LEU A 171 11.11 -23.50 11.77
N ASN A 172 12.20 -23.99 12.35
CA ASN A 172 12.23 -25.25 13.11
C ASN A 172 11.55 -26.40 12.36
N TYR A 173 11.92 -26.57 11.08
CA TYR A 173 11.39 -27.60 10.17
C TYR A 173 9.89 -27.49 9.87
N LYS A 174 9.23 -26.40 10.25
CA LYS A 174 7.81 -26.14 9.95
C LYS A 174 7.69 -25.02 8.93
N LEU A 175 6.79 -25.19 7.97
CA LEU A 175 6.39 -24.12 7.07
C LEU A 175 5.67 -23.04 7.87
N VAL A 176 6.11 -21.79 7.70
CA VAL A 176 5.53 -20.61 8.34
C VAL A 176 5.32 -19.51 7.30
N THR A 177 4.35 -18.63 7.56
CA THR A 177 4.11 -17.43 6.76
C THR A 177 3.99 -16.23 7.68
N GLU A 178 4.41 -15.07 7.19
CA GLU A 178 4.14 -13.79 7.83
C GLU A 178 3.93 -12.69 6.78
N LEU A 179 3.14 -11.68 7.15
CA LEU A 179 3.03 -10.46 6.36
C LEU A 179 4.38 -9.73 6.32
N ILE A 180 4.69 -9.11 5.17
CA ILE A 180 5.78 -8.15 5.10
C ILE A 180 5.19 -6.79 5.48
N TYR A 181 5.73 -6.18 6.54
CA TYR A 181 5.17 -4.95 7.06
C TYR A 181 5.56 -3.74 6.21
N VAL A 182 4.58 -3.18 5.50
CA VAL A 182 4.75 -2.01 4.65
C VAL A 182 4.84 -0.75 5.51
N HIS A 183 6.07 -0.33 5.83
CA HIS A 183 6.32 0.89 6.60
C HIS A 183 6.64 2.11 5.72
N SER A 184 6.72 1.93 4.41
CA SER A 184 6.98 2.98 3.43
C SER A 184 5.97 4.13 3.53
N LYS A 185 6.36 5.31 3.06
CA LYS A 185 5.47 6.45 2.82
C LYS A 185 5.89 7.14 1.53
N MET A 186 5.34 6.63 0.43
CA MET A 186 5.77 7.01 -0.90
C MET A 186 4.62 7.05 -1.89
N LEU A 187 4.74 7.95 -2.85
CA LEU A 187 3.89 8.03 -4.03
C LEU A 187 4.79 8.20 -5.26
N ILE A 188 4.51 7.48 -6.34
CA ILE A 188 5.12 7.67 -7.67
C ILE A 188 3.99 7.94 -8.67
N ALA A 189 4.13 8.97 -9.48
CA ALA A 189 3.20 9.33 -10.55
C ALA A 189 3.89 9.31 -11.90
N ASP A 190 3.30 8.56 -12.83
CA ASP A 190 3.66 8.54 -14.26
C ASP A 190 5.14 8.26 -14.57
N ASP A 191 5.87 7.60 -13.67
CA ASP A 191 7.34 7.46 -13.75
C ASP A 191 8.09 8.80 -13.92
N GLN A 192 7.54 9.93 -13.46
CA GLN A 192 8.17 11.27 -13.59
C GLN A 192 8.33 12.01 -12.28
N VAL A 193 7.45 11.75 -11.31
CA VAL A 193 7.44 12.44 -10.03
C VAL A 193 7.28 11.42 -8.92
N ALA A 194 8.08 11.53 -7.87
CA ALA A 194 7.94 10.75 -6.65
C ALA A 194 7.89 11.66 -5.42
N ILE A 195 7.14 11.25 -4.40
CA ILE A 195 7.24 11.78 -3.04
C ILE A 195 7.76 10.66 -2.15
N ILE A 196 8.80 10.92 -1.37
CA ILE A 196 9.36 9.96 -0.40
C ILE A 196 9.52 10.70 0.94
N GLY A 197 9.03 10.13 2.04
CA GLY A 197 9.13 10.79 3.35
C GLY A 197 8.70 9.94 4.53
N SER A 198 8.33 10.63 5.61
CA SER A 198 7.83 10.04 6.86
C SER A 198 6.30 10.07 6.99
N ALA A 199 5.63 10.93 6.20
CA ALA A 199 4.22 11.23 6.35
C ALA A 199 3.29 10.10 5.87
N ASN A 200 2.51 9.55 6.79
CA ASN A 200 1.47 8.58 6.48
C ASN A 200 0.26 9.24 5.79
N ILE A 201 -0.54 8.47 5.04
CA ILE A 201 -1.86 8.95 4.58
C ILE A 201 -2.83 8.89 5.76
N ASN A 202 -2.78 9.92 6.59
CA ASN A 202 -3.65 10.15 7.75
C ASN A 202 -3.58 11.65 8.13
N ASP A 203 -4.53 12.16 8.90
CA ASP A 203 -4.55 13.56 9.34
C ASP A 203 -3.38 13.89 10.27
N ARG A 204 -2.91 12.91 11.05
CA ARG A 204 -1.75 13.05 11.95
C ARG A 204 -0.50 13.53 11.20
N SER A 205 -0.23 12.96 10.03
CA SER A 205 0.93 13.30 9.22
C SER A 205 0.64 14.43 8.22
N MET A 206 -0.59 14.55 7.70
CA MET A 206 -0.89 15.44 6.57
C MET A 206 -1.26 16.88 6.95
N LEU A 207 -1.81 17.13 8.15
CA LEU A 207 -2.38 18.44 8.50
C LEU A 207 -1.37 19.48 9.02
N GLY A 208 -0.11 19.11 9.30
CA GLY A 208 0.92 20.01 9.82
C GLY A 208 0.79 20.41 11.29
N ARG A 209 -0.45 20.55 11.80
CA ARG A 209 -0.77 20.91 13.19
C ARG A 209 -0.69 19.75 14.19
N ARG A 210 -0.42 18.54 13.71
CA ARG A 210 -0.23 17.32 14.50
C ARG A 210 1.25 16.94 14.42
N ASP A 211 1.61 15.72 14.04
CA ASP A 211 2.99 15.25 14.03
C ASP A 211 3.86 16.06 13.05
N SER A 212 5.13 16.24 13.42
CA SER A 212 6.11 16.81 12.50
C SER A 212 6.59 15.76 11.51
N GLU A 213 6.54 16.07 10.23
CA GLU A 213 6.93 15.15 9.16
C GLU A 213 7.86 15.83 8.17
N ILE A 214 8.66 15.03 7.45
CA ILE A 214 9.51 15.49 6.35
C ILE A 214 9.30 14.60 5.13
N ALA A 215 9.32 15.20 3.95
CA ALA A 215 9.32 14.49 2.68
C ALA A 215 10.14 15.25 1.64
N VAL A 216 10.44 14.58 0.53
CA VAL A 216 11.03 15.20 -0.65
C VAL A 216 10.20 14.83 -1.86
N VAL A 217 9.79 15.83 -2.64
CA VAL A 217 9.35 15.64 -4.02
C VAL A 217 10.58 15.54 -4.89
N VAL A 218 10.67 14.50 -5.69
CA VAL A 218 11.69 14.30 -6.72
C VAL A 218 10.99 14.35 -8.08
N ARG A 219 11.38 15.30 -8.92
CA ARG A 219 10.91 15.42 -10.31
C ARG A 219 12.08 15.13 -11.23
N ASP A 220 11.90 14.15 -12.11
CA ASP A 220 12.94 13.80 -13.07
C ASP A 220 13.20 14.95 -14.04
N THR A 221 14.49 15.20 -14.30
CA THR A 221 14.94 16.16 -15.34
C THR A 221 15.62 15.45 -16.51
N HIS A 222 15.88 14.15 -16.38
CA HIS A 222 16.51 13.31 -17.37
C HIS A 222 15.63 12.10 -17.60
N PHE A 223 15.27 11.86 -18.86
CA PHE A 223 14.33 10.83 -19.25
C PHE A 223 15.04 9.69 -19.96
N LEU A 224 14.43 8.51 -19.93
CA LEU A 224 14.83 7.36 -20.70
C LEU A 224 14.49 7.57 -22.18
N GLU A 225 15.30 6.99 -23.07
CA GLU A 225 14.97 6.97 -24.50
C GLU A 225 13.60 6.33 -24.73
N LYS A 226 12.87 6.83 -25.73
CA LYS A 226 11.51 6.37 -26.03
C LYS A 226 11.60 4.98 -26.68
N GLU A 227 11.25 3.96 -25.91
CA GLU A 227 11.17 2.58 -26.38
C GLU A 227 9.79 2.24 -26.95
N GLU A 228 9.74 1.27 -27.87
CA GLU A 228 8.51 0.72 -28.40
C GLU A 228 7.67 0.06 -27.28
N GLY A 229 6.40 0.46 -27.19
CA GLY A 229 5.45 -0.01 -26.17
C GLY A 229 5.38 0.84 -24.90
N ARG A 230 6.20 1.89 -24.73
CA ARG A 230 6.06 2.85 -23.62
C ARG A 230 5.15 4.03 -24.04
N LEU A 231 4.00 4.17 -23.38
CA LEU A 231 3.01 5.19 -23.73
C LEU A 231 3.41 6.62 -23.36
N HIS A 232 4.33 6.79 -22.41
CA HIS A 232 4.76 8.10 -21.90
C HIS A 232 6.28 8.19 -21.69
N GLU A 233 6.79 9.42 -21.57
CA GLU A 233 8.18 9.64 -21.16
C GLU A 233 8.36 9.21 -19.71
N ALA A 234 9.45 8.49 -19.44
CA ALA A 234 9.75 7.97 -18.13
C ALA A 234 11.07 8.58 -17.64
N GLY A 235 11.02 9.21 -16.47
CA GLY A 235 12.15 9.78 -15.77
C GLY A 235 13.08 8.69 -15.25
N ARG A 236 14.39 8.93 -15.30
CA ARG A 236 15.38 7.90 -14.93
C ARG A 236 15.25 7.48 -13.47
N PHE A 237 15.05 8.40 -12.54
CA PHE A 237 14.92 8.09 -11.12
C PHE A 237 13.61 7.36 -10.83
N CYS A 238 12.47 7.95 -11.21
CA CYS A 238 11.15 7.41 -10.86
C CYS A 238 10.89 6.06 -11.53
N TYR A 239 11.25 5.92 -12.81
CA TYR A 239 11.16 4.62 -13.51
C TYR A 239 12.01 3.56 -12.83
N SER A 240 13.27 3.88 -12.52
CA SER A 240 14.16 2.91 -11.87
C SER A 240 13.62 2.48 -10.52
N LEU A 241 13.22 3.44 -9.67
CA LEU A 241 12.64 3.16 -8.36
C LEU A 241 11.40 2.25 -8.46
N ARG A 242 10.42 2.65 -9.29
CA ARG A 242 9.20 1.88 -9.51
C ARG A 242 9.48 0.49 -10.07
N ASN A 243 10.42 0.36 -11.00
CA ASN A 243 10.81 -0.94 -11.57
C ASN A 243 11.48 -1.84 -10.53
N ALA A 244 12.33 -1.31 -9.64
CA ALA A 244 12.91 -2.07 -8.53
C ALA A 244 11.82 -2.70 -7.66
N ILE A 245 10.87 -1.85 -7.24
CA ILE A 245 9.76 -2.22 -6.37
C ILE A 245 8.88 -3.27 -7.05
N PHE A 246 8.52 -3.05 -8.32
CA PHE A 246 7.67 -3.99 -9.06
C PHE A 246 8.36 -5.33 -9.25
N ARG A 247 9.67 -5.34 -9.52
CA ARG A 247 10.45 -6.58 -9.62
C ARG A 247 10.48 -7.33 -8.30
N GLU A 248 10.62 -6.65 -7.18
CA GLU A 248 10.56 -7.26 -5.85
C GLU A 248 9.17 -7.87 -5.61
N HIS A 249 8.13 -7.07 -5.70
CA HIS A 249 6.77 -7.48 -5.34
C HIS A 249 6.20 -8.56 -6.26
N LEU A 250 6.60 -8.58 -7.53
CA LEU A 250 6.15 -9.57 -8.54
C LEU A 250 7.11 -10.75 -8.68
N GLY A 251 8.22 -10.80 -7.92
CA GLY A 251 9.17 -11.93 -7.95
C GLY A 251 10.06 -11.97 -9.20
N LEU A 252 10.22 -10.84 -9.87
CA LEU A 252 10.95 -10.70 -11.13
C LEU A 252 12.43 -10.32 -10.93
N MET A 253 12.90 -10.26 -9.68
CA MET A 253 14.28 -9.93 -9.35
C MET A 253 15.30 -10.86 -10.00
N LYS A 254 15.03 -12.18 -10.04
CA LYS A 254 15.90 -13.20 -10.64
C LYS A 254 15.76 -13.32 -12.16
N SER A 255 14.80 -12.61 -12.78
CA SER A 255 14.63 -12.64 -14.23
C SER A 255 15.77 -11.85 -14.88
N SER A 256 16.58 -12.54 -15.68
CA SER A 256 17.61 -11.94 -16.54
C SER A 256 17.00 -11.18 -17.73
N LYS A 257 15.71 -11.37 -18.01
CA LYS A 257 15.00 -10.63 -19.04
C LYS A 257 14.53 -9.30 -18.47
N PHE A 258 14.90 -8.21 -19.13
CA PHE A 258 14.16 -6.96 -19.01
C PHE A 258 12.72 -7.26 -19.39
N ASN A 259 11.83 -7.33 -18.39
CA ASN A 259 10.46 -7.72 -18.63
C ASN A 259 9.77 -6.56 -19.33
N ALA A 260 9.53 -6.71 -20.63
CA ALA A 260 8.79 -5.74 -21.45
C ALA A 260 7.44 -5.38 -20.81
N GLU A 261 6.88 -6.28 -20.01
CA GLU A 261 5.65 -6.10 -19.24
C GLU A 261 5.74 -5.00 -18.18
N LEU A 262 6.93 -4.70 -17.65
CA LEU A 262 7.16 -3.62 -16.67
C LEU A 262 7.36 -2.25 -17.31
N ARG A 263 7.35 -2.15 -18.66
CA ARG A 263 7.58 -0.87 -19.36
C ARG A 263 6.45 0.13 -19.15
N ASP A 264 5.22 -0.35 -19.03
CA ASP A 264 4.05 0.50 -18.93
C ASP A 264 3.05 -0.02 -17.88
N PRO A 265 3.15 0.49 -16.64
CA PRO A 265 2.20 0.22 -15.58
C PRO A 265 0.77 0.65 -15.89
N SER A 266 0.58 1.58 -16.84
CA SER A 266 -0.75 2.08 -17.21
C SER A 266 -1.47 1.21 -18.24
N SER A 267 -0.81 0.17 -18.76
CA SER A 267 -1.41 -0.74 -19.73
C SER A 267 -2.40 -1.72 -19.06
N PRO A 268 -3.57 -1.99 -19.67
CA PRO A 268 -4.51 -2.99 -19.14
C PRO A 268 -3.89 -4.38 -19.01
N LYS A 269 -2.95 -4.73 -19.91
CA LYS A 269 -2.21 -5.99 -19.87
C LYS A 269 -1.38 -6.09 -18.60
N PHE A 270 -0.60 -5.06 -18.26
CA PHE A 270 0.16 -5.08 -17.01
C PHE A 270 -0.78 -5.13 -15.79
N PHE A 271 -1.79 -4.27 -15.76
CA PHE A 271 -2.68 -4.15 -14.61
C PHE A 271 -3.48 -5.44 -14.33
N LYS A 272 -4.06 -6.07 -15.36
CA LYS A 272 -4.90 -7.26 -15.21
C LYS A 272 -4.09 -8.56 -15.26
N ASP A 273 -3.26 -8.74 -16.27
CA ASP A 273 -2.67 -10.04 -16.59
C ASP A 273 -1.39 -10.33 -15.79
N LEU A 274 -0.76 -9.30 -15.23
CA LEU A 274 0.41 -9.44 -14.37
C LEU A 274 0.10 -9.03 -12.93
N TRP A 275 -0.21 -7.76 -12.66
CA TRP A 275 -0.39 -7.27 -11.29
C TRP A 275 -1.54 -7.98 -10.56
N ALA A 276 -2.77 -7.89 -11.09
CA ALA A 276 -3.94 -8.49 -10.45
C ALA A 276 -3.84 -10.02 -10.40
N LYS A 277 -3.40 -10.65 -11.50
CA LYS A 277 -3.23 -12.11 -11.56
C LYS A 277 -2.23 -12.63 -10.53
N THR A 278 -1.07 -11.97 -10.37
CA THR A 278 -0.08 -12.34 -9.34
C THR A 278 -0.67 -12.20 -7.95
N ALA A 279 -1.34 -11.07 -7.66
CA ALA A 279 -1.96 -10.85 -6.36
C ALA A 279 -3.04 -11.90 -6.03
N ILE A 280 -3.92 -12.22 -7.00
CA ILE A 280 -4.97 -13.25 -6.85
C ILE A 280 -4.34 -14.62 -6.57
N ASN A 281 -3.44 -15.07 -7.44
CA ASN A 281 -2.81 -16.39 -7.33
C ASN A 281 -2.07 -16.55 -6.01
N ASN A 282 -1.28 -15.55 -5.61
CA ASN A 282 -0.56 -15.59 -4.35
C ASN A 282 -1.52 -15.65 -3.15
N THR A 283 -2.62 -14.89 -3.18
CA THR A 283 -3.63 -14.88 -2.11
C THR A 283 -4.26 -16.26 -1.97
N GLU A 284 -4.71 -16.87 -3.06
CA GLU A 284 -5.32 -18.19 -3.07
C GLU A 284 -4.38 -19.26 -2.50
N VAL A 285 -3.12 -19.27 -2.95
CA VAL A 285 -2.11 -20.23 -2.47
C VAL A 285 -1.80 -20.01 -0.99
N TYR A 286 -1.61 -18.76 -0.53
CA TYR A 286 -1.34 -18.51 0.89
C TYR A 286 -2.51 -18.89 1.80
N GLU A 287 -3.74 -18.59 1.37
CA GLU A 287 -4.93 -18.97 2.13
C GLU A 287 -5.16 -20.49 2.15
N GLU A 288 -4.88 -21.19 1.06
CA GLU A 288 -4.98 -22.66 1.01
C GLU A 288 -3.92 -23.31 1.88
N VAL A 289 -2.65 -22.87 1.74
CA VAL A 289 -1.53 -23.50 2.43
C VAL A 289 -1.55 -23.22 3.93
N PHE A 290 -1.78 -21.96 4.32
CA PHE A 290 -1.60 -21.51 5.70
C PHE A 290 -2.88 -21.15 6.42
N ARG A 291 -4.00 -20.91 5.71
CA ARG A 291 -5.21 -20.30 6.28
C ARG A 291 -4.85 -19.01 7.04
N CYS A 292 -4.00 -18.19 6.42
CA CYS A 292 -3.49 -16.97 7.03
C CYS A 292 -4.57 -15.88 7.14
N ILE A 293 -4.37 -14.96 8.08
CA ILE A 293 -5.23 -13.79 8.28
C ILE A 293 -4.46 -12.52 7.86
N PRO A 294 -5.15 -11.45 7.44
CA PRO A 294 -6.59 -11.33 7.23
C PRO A 294 -7.05 -12.07 5.96
N SER A 295 -8.34 -12.43 5.89
CA SER A 295 -8.92 -13.18 4.77
C SER A 295 -10.40 -12.83 4.57
N ASP A 296 -10.84 -12.74 3.31
CA ASP A 296 -12.26 -12.53 2.97
C ASP A 296 -13.15 -13.75 3.29
N LYS A 297 -12.57 -14.86 3.75
CA LYS A 297 -13.33 -16.04 4.21
C LYS A 297 -13.88 -15.92 5.64
N ALA A 298 -13.55 -14.85 6.37
CA ALA A 298 -14.00 -14.63 7.75
C ALA A 298 -14.59 -13.22 7.91
N HIS A 299 -15.91 -13.12 7.91
CA HIS A 299 -16.66 -11.86 8.04
C HIS A 299 -16.99 -11.50 9.50
N THR A 300 -16.92 -12.48 10.41
CA THR A 300 -17.15 -12.30 11.86
C THR A 300 -16.02 -12.86 12.72
N PHE A 301 -15.92 -12.45 13.98
CA PHE A 301 -14.99 -13.05 14.93
C PHE A 301 -15.32 -14.53 15.20
N ARG A 302 -16.61 -14.90 15.09
CA ARG A 302 -17.03 -16.30 15.21
C ARG A 302 -16.49 -17.12 14.05
N GLU A 303 -16.64 -16.64 12.81
CA GLU A 303 -16.08 -17.29 11.62
C GLU A 303 -14.57 -17.33 11.66
N LEU A 304 -13.91 -16.27 12.13
CA LEU A 304 -12.46 -16.23 12.30
C LEU A 304 -11.96 -17.35 13.23
N LYS A 305 -12.62 -17.54 14.38
CA LYS A 305 -12.29 -18.64 15.32
C LYS A 305 -12.45 -20.00 14.67
N VAL A 306 -13.54 -20.22 13.93
CA VAL A 306 -13.75 -21.47 13.17
C VAL A 306 -12.67 -21.63 12.11
N PHE A 307 -12.38 -20.58 11.36
CA PHE A 307 -11.40 -20.57 10.28
C PHE A 307 -10.00 -20.97 10.76
N GLN A 308 -9.56 -20.46 11.92
CA GLN A 308 -8.27 -20.75 12.54
C GLN A 308 -8.22 -22.11 13.27
N SER A 309 -9.37 -22.65 13.69
CA SER A 309 -9.44 -23.96 14.36
C SER A 309 -9.18 -25.15 13.41
N VAL A 310 -9.39 -24.94 12.11
CA VAL A 310 -9.17 -25.97 11.10
C VAL A 310 -7.66 -26.08 10.80
N PRO A 311 -7.04 -27.27 10.91
CA PRO A 311 -5.64 -27.46 10.56
C PRO A 311 -5.34 -27.01 9.13
N ASN A 312 -4.23 -26.30 8.94
CA ASN A 312 -3.80 -25.83 7.62
C ASN A 312 -2.97 -26.89 6.89
N LEU A 313 -2.88 -26.79 5.57
CA LEU A 313 -2.16 -27.75 4.73
C LEU A 313 -0.66 -27.82 5.09
N ALA A 314 -0.07 -26.69 5.46
CA ALA A 314 1.31 -26.62 5.92
C ALA A 314 1.59 -27.55 7.12
N SER A 315 0.60 -27.79 7.98
CA SER A 315 0.69 -28.69 9.13
C SER A 315 0.27 -30.13 8.82
N THR A 316 -0.73 -30.34 7.96
CA THR A 316 -1.31 -31.66 7.69
C THR A 316 -0.60 -32.41 6.57
N ASN A 317 -0.12 -31.72 5.53
CA ASN A 317 0.62 -32.27 4.41
C ASN A 317 1.73 -31.31 3.93
N PRO A 318 2.88 -31.25 4.63
CA PRO A 318 3.96 -30.32 4.30
C PRO A 318 4.55 -30.51 2.89
N GLU A 319 4.52 -31.73 2.33
CA GLU A 319 5.02 -32.01 0.99
C GLU A 319 4.15 -31.36 -0.09
N GLU A 320 2.83 -31.48 0.04
CA GLU A 320 1.87 -30.84 -0.85
C GLU A 320 1.88 -29.32 -0.69
N ALA A 321 1.93 -28.82 0.55
CA ALA A 321 2.11 -27.41 0.83
C ALA A 321 3.37 -26.85 0.13
N THR A 322 4.50 -27.56 0.22
CA THR A 322 5.74 -27.15 -0.44
C THR A 322 5.62 -27.13 -1.96
N LYS A 323 4.82 -28.02 -2.56
CA LYS A 323 4.56 -28.01 -4.01
C LYS A 323 3.78 -26.77 -4.42
N LYS A 324 2.69 -26.45 -3.71
CA LYS A 324 1.85 -25.26 -3.96
C LYS A 324 2.62 -23.96 -3.77
N LEU A 325 3.49 -23.89 -2.76
CA LEU A 325 4.30 -22.69 -2.52
C LEU A 325 5.29 -22.37 -3.65
N LYS A 326 5.60 -23.32 -4.54
CA LYS A 326 6.41 -23.05 -5.75
C LYS A 326 5.66 -22.24 -6.81
N GLU A 327 4.34 -22.14 -6.71
CA GLU A 327 3.49 -21.35 -7.60
C GLU A 327 3.48 -19.86 -7.21
N ILE A 328 3.98 -19.51 -6.02
CA ILE A 328 4.09 -18.13 -5.56
C ILE A 328 5.13 -17.36 -6.37
N CYS A 329 4.72 -16.19 -6.87
CA CYS A 329 5.61 -15.24 -7.54
C CYS A 329 5.64 -13.92 -6.77
N GLY A 330 6.79 -13.61 -6.17
CA GLY A 330 6.98 -12.38 -5.39
C GLY A 330 6.24 -12.40 -4.06
N TYR A 331 5.78 -11.23 -3.63
CA TYR A 331 5.19 -11.02 -2.31
C TYR A 331 3.78 -10.43 -2.36
N LEU A 332 3.35 -9.94 -3.52
CA LEU A 332 2.09 -9.24 -3.68
C LEU A 332 0.90 -10.16 -3.40
N VAL A 333 -0.04 -9.73 -2.56
CA VAL A 333 -1.33 -10.40 -2.29
C VAL A 333 -2.45 -9.36 -2.28
N LEU A 334 -3.69 -9.78 -2.50
CA LEU A 334 -4.85 -8.90 -2.41
C LEU A 334 -5.04 -8.41 -0.97
N PHE A 335 -5.47 -7.16 -0.83
CA PHE A 335 -5.95 -6.67 0.45
C PHE A 335 -7.41 -7.10 0.66
N PRO A 336 -7.75 -7.84 1.73
CA PRO A 336 -9.08 -8.42 1.90
C PRO A 336 -10.09 -7.38 2.38
N PHE A 337 -11.14 -7.14 1.58
CA PHE A 337 -12.15 -6.09 1.85
C PHE A 337 -13.23 -6.54 2.84
N PHE A 338 -13.56 -7.82 2.82
CA PHE A 338 -14.65 -8.45 3.57
C PHE A 338 -14.20 -9.07 4.89
N PHE A 339 -12.88 -9.09 5.18
CA PHE A 339 -12.38 -9.55 6.47
C PHE A 339 -13.00 -8.78 7.66
N LEU A 340 -13.76 -9.46 8.51
CA LEU A 340 -14.49 -8.86 9.63
C LEU A 340 -15.44 -7.71 9.22
N CYS A 341 -16.09 -7.80 8.04
CA CYS A 341 -17.00 -6.74 7.57
C CYS A 341 -18.31 -6.65 8.36
N ASP A 342 -18.74 -7.74 8.99
CA ASP A 342 -19.98 -7.79 9.78
C ASP A 342 -19.75 -7.45 11.25
N GLU A 343 -18.51 -7.12 11.63
CA GLU A 343 -18.12 -6.74 12.98
C GLU A 343 -17.99 -5.22 13.15
N LYS A 344 -18.37 -4.75 14.35
CA LYS A 344 -18.12 -3.36 14.75
C LYS A 344 -16.69 -3.22 15.28
N LEU A 345 -15.75 -2.96 14.37
CA LEU A 345 -14.33 -2.76 14.69
C LEU A 345 -14.03 -1.42 15.41
N ALA A 346 -14.99 -0.50 15.49
CA ALA A 346 -14.82 0.75 16.23
C ALA A 346 -14.71 0.47 17.74
N PRO A 347 -13.86 1.20 18.49
CA PRO A 347 -13.77 1.07 19.94
C PRO A 347 -15.15 1.16 20.62
N THR A 348 -15.47 0.18 21.48
CA THR A 348 -16.76 0.09 22.18
C THR A 348 -16.75 0.87 23.50
N LEU A 349 -17.94 1.18 24.06
CA LEU A 349 -18.07 1.98 25.30
C LEU A 349 -17.31 1.43 26.51
N SER A 350 -16.99 0.13 26.49
CA SER A 350 -16.26 -0.57 27.55
C SER A 350 -14.73 -0.52 27.40
N THR A 351 -14.19 0.05 26.32
CA THR A 351 -12.73 0.09 26.09
C THR A 351 -12.15 1.48 26.33
N LYS A 352 -10.88 1.54 26.78
CA LYS A 352 -10.19 2.81 27.07
C LYS A 352 -10.02 3.65 25.79
N GLU A 353 -9.87 2.98 24.66
CA GLU A 353 -9.69 3.53 23.32
C GLU A 353 -10.90 4.36 22.86
N ARG A 354 -12.10 4.08 23.38
CA ARG A 354 -13.30 4.87 23.08
C ARG A 354 -13.29 6.25 23.73
N TYR A 355 -12.62 6.39 24.87
CA TYR A 355 -12.45 7.68 25.54
C TYR A 355 -11.33 8.52 24.92
N LEU A 356 -10.53 7.93 24.02
CA LEU A 356 -9.53 8.66 23.25
C LEU A 356 -10.22 9.44 22.12
N PRO A 357 -9.79 10.68 21.85
CA PRO A 357 -10.26 11.43 20.69
C PRO A 357 -10.04 10.65 19.40
N VAL A 358 -10.98 10.73 18.46
CA VAL A 358 -10.87 10.10 17.13
C VAL A 358 -9.55 10.50 16.44
N SER A 359 -9.09 11.72 16.66
CA SER A 359 -7.82 12.26 16.15
C SER A 359 -6.57 11.46 16.55
N VAL A 360 -6.64 10.58 17.55
CA VAL A 360 -5.56 9.65 17.91
C VAL A 360 -5.39 8.58 16.83
N TRP A 361 -6.48 8.16 16.18
CA TRP A 361 -6.51 7.05 15.24
C TRP A 361 -6.49 7.50 13.77
N THR A 362 -6.80 8.78 13.52
CA THR A 362 -6.98 9.37 12.18
C THR A 362 -5.87 10.28 11.74
#